data_AF-A0A0B4GX49-F1
#
_entry.id   AF-A0A0B4GX49-F1
#
_cell.length_a   1.000
_cell.length_b   1.000
_cell.length_c   1.000
_cell.angle_alpha   90.00
_cell.angle_beta   90.00
_cell.angle_gamma   90.00
#
_symmetry.space_group_name_H-M   'P 1'
#
loop_
_entity.id
_entity.type
_entity.pdbx_description
1 polymer ?
#
loop_
_entity_poly.entity_id
_entity_poly.type
_entity_poly.pdbx_seq_one_letter_code
_entity_poly.pdbx_strand_id
1 'polypeptide(L)'
;MEWFYQLKGDMLLKIVENGSQFRDVHIREGEMFLLPGNTPHSPIRYKDTVGLVMERTRPKESIDQLQWYCPNKKAHGEEPVIIRHEQFYCEDIETQLKLVIDDWMSNEETRKCRECGQTAPPY
;
A
#
# COMPACT_ATOMS: atom_id res chain seq x y z
N MET A 1 7.01 -2.40 -11.12
CA MET A 1 6.61 -3.81 -11.06
C MET A 1 7.35 -4.40 -9.88
N GLU A 2 6.73 -5.32 -9.19
CA GLU A 2 7.31 -5.98 -8.02
C GLU A 2 7.02 -7.47 -8.11
N TRP A 3 8.03 -8.28 -7.84
CA TRP A 3 7.88 -9.73 -7.82
C TRP A 3 8.03 -10.23 -6.39
N PHE A 4 7.09 -11.06 -5.96
CA PHE A 4 6.98 -11.62 -4.62
C PHE A 4 7.17 -13.13 -4.67
N TYR A 5 7.86 -13.67 -3.68
CA TYR A 5 7.96 -15.10 -3.44
C TYR A 5 7.96 -15.39 -1.93
N GLN A 6 7.02 -16.18 -1.44
CA GLN A 6 6.99 -16.58 -0.03
C GLN A 6 7.81 -17.84 0.20
N LEU A 7 8.93 -17.70 0.91
CA LEU A 7 9.81 -18.81 1.26
C LEU A 7 9.29 -19.60 2.47
N LYS A 8 8.66 -18.91 3.43
CA LYS A 8 8.09 -19.50 4.64
C LYS A 8 6.83 -18.74 5.05
N GLY A 9 5.74 -19.45 5.27
CA GLY A 9 4.44 -18.91 5.65
C GLY A 9 3.78 -18.06 4.57
N ASP A 10 2.55 -17.65 4.85
CA ASP A 10 1.72 -16.92 3.89
C ASP A 10 1.89 -15.40 4.06
N MET A 11 1.53 -14.64 3.03
CA MET A 11 1.26 -13.21 3.14
C MET A 11 -0.05 -12.84 2.44
N LEU A 12 -0.60 -11.68 2.82
CA LEU A 12 -1.70 -11.05 2.10
C LEU A 12 -1.18 -9.78 1.43
N LEU A 13 -1.39 -9.63 0.14
CA LEU A 13 -1.13 -8.41 -0.60
C LEU A 13 -2.49 -7.79 -0.98
N LYS A 14 -2.86 -6.70 -0.31
CA LYS A 14 -4.05 -5.93 -0.70
C LYS A 14 -3.69 -5.06 -1.88
N ILE A 15 -4.53 -5.03 -2.92
CA ILE A 15 -4.30 -4.20 -4.11
C ILE A 15 -5.54 -3.39 -4.47
N VAL A 16 -5.34 -2.32 -5.24
CA VAL A 16 -6.39 -1.67 -6.02
C VAL A 16 -6.23 -2.08 -7.47
N GLU A 17 -7.02 -3.08 -7.88
CA GLU A 17 -7.02 -3.63 -9.23
C GLU A 17 -7.77 -2.70 -10.18
N ASN A 18 -7.20 -2.49 -11.38
CA ASN A 18 -7.75 -1.61 -12.42
C ASN A 18 -8.08 -0.18 -11.96
N GLY A 19 -7.48 0.28 -10.85
CA GLY A 19 -7.66 1.62 -10.31
C GLY A 19 -8.97 1.87 -9.55
N SER A 20 -9.85 0.87 -9.42
CA SER A 20 -11.20 1.08 -8.85
C SER A 20 -11.73 -0.06 -7.99
N GLN A 21 -10.99 -1.16 -7.83
CA GLN A 21 -11.48 -2.32 -7.08
C GLN A 21 -10.45 -2.81 -6.05
N PHE A 22 -10.87 -2.88 -4.78
CA PHE A 22 -10.06 -3.57 -3.78
C PHE A 22 -10.05 -5.08 -4.04
N ARG A 23 -8.86 -5.67 -3.98
CA ARG A 23 -8.68 -7.12 -4.09
C ARG A 23 -7.61 -7.60 -3.12
N ASP A 24 -7.89 -8.74 -2.52
CA ASP A 24 -6.98 -9.47 -1.65
C ASP A 24 -6.25 -10.54 -2.47
N VAL A 25 -4.93 -10.45 -2.56
CA VAL A 25 -4.06 -11.46 -3.19
C VAL A 25 -3.36 -12.23 -2.09
N HIS A 26 -3.78 -13.48 -1.87
CA HIS A 26 -3.08 -14.40 -0.98
C HIS A 26 -1.89 -14.99 -1.72
N ILE A 27 -0.68 -14.83 -1.16
CA ILE A 27 0.55 -15.43 -1.67
C ILE A 27 1.01 -16.41 -0.58
N ARG A 28 0.73 -17.69 -0.78
CA ARG A 28 1.02 -18.75 0.19
C ARG A 28 2.48 -19.16 0.15
N GLU A 29 2.91 -19.89 1.17
CA GLU A 29 4.24 -20.52 1.19
C GLU A 29 4.52 -21.28 -0.12
N GLY A 30 5.66 -20.99 -0.75
CA GLY A 30 6.08 -21.54 -2.04
C GLY A 30 5.46 -20.86 -3.27
N GLU A 31 4.50 -19.95 -3.10
CA GLU A 31 3.87 -19.24 -4.22
C GLU A 31 4.68 -18.01 -4.65
N MET A 32 4.61 -17.72 -5.95
CA MET A 32 5.18 -16.54 -6.59
C MET A 32 4.07 -15.66 -7.15
N PHE A 33 4.24 -14.35 -7.09
CA PHE A 33 3.31 -13.40 -7.65
C PHE A 33 4.04 -12.22 -8.29
N LEU A 34 3.67 -11.88 -9.53
CA LEU A 34 4.20 -10.70 -10.23
C LEU A 34 3.13 -9.61 -10.24
N LEU A 35 3.42 -8.51 -9.55
CA LEU A 35 2.57 -7.33 -9.51
C LEU A 35 2.94 -6.37 -10.65
N PRO A 36 1.98 -6.01 -11.53
CA PRO A 36 2.17 -4.99 -12.54
C PRO A 36 2.62 -3.65 -11.96
N GLY A 37 3.32 -2.84 -12.75
CA GLY A 37 3.67 -1.48 -12.35
C GLY A 37 2.42 -0.61 -12.15
N ASN A 38 2.51 0.40 -11.28
CA ASN A 38 1.44 1.36 -10.99
C ASN A 38 0.16 0.72 -10.42
N THR A 39 0.25 -0.48 -9.84
CA THR A 39 -0.85 -1.06 -9.06
C THR A 39 -0.67 -0.67 -7.60
N PRO A 40 -1.57 0.17 -7.01
CA PRO A 40 -1.52 0.47 -5.58
C PRO A 40 -1.64 -0.82 -4.78
N HIS A 41 -0.75 -1.02 -3.82
CA HIS A 41 -0.69 -2.25 -3.05
C HIS A 41 -0.21 -2.01 -1.61
N SER A 42 -0.61 -2.90 -0.71
CA SER A 42 -0.28 -2.87 0.72
C SER A 42 0.06 -4.29 1.19
N PRO A 43 1.36 -4.59 1.40
CA PRO A 43 1.80 -5.91 1.84
C PRO A 43 1.54 -6.11 3.34
N ILE A 44 0.78 -7.14 3.70
CA ILE A 44 0.50 -7.57 5.07
C ILE A 44 1.28 -8.84 5.33
N ARG A 45 2.24 -8.75 6.26
CA ARG A 45 3.11 -9.86 6.67
C ARG A 45 2.69 -10.37 8.03
N TYR A 46 2.77 -11.68 8.23
CA TYR A 46 2.43 -12.32 9.50
C TYR A 46 3.69 -12.74 10.26
N LYS A 47 3.52 -13.06 11.54
CA LYS A 47 4.61 -13.52 12.41
C LYS A 47 5.24 -14.81 11.84
N ASP A 48 6.55 -14.96 12.01
CA ASP A 48 7.33 -16.16 11.69
C ASP A 48 7.35 -16.54 10.20
N THR A 49 7.06 -15.58 9.31
CA THR A 49 7.10 -15.70 7.83
C THR A 49 8.39 -15.14 7.23
N VAL A 50 8.77 -15.60 6.04
CA VAL A 50 9.92 -15.11 5.26
C VAL A 50 9.52 -15.02 3.79
N GLY A 51 9.61 -13.83 3.21
CA GLY A 51 9.32 -13.59 1.80
C GLY A 51 10.42 -12.79 1.11
N LEU A 52 10.70 -13.15 -0.14
CA LEU A 52 11.58 -12.43 -1.04
C LEU A 52 10.77 -11.44 -1.88
N VAL A 53 11.28 -10.23 -2.02
CA VAL A 53 10.76 -9.22 -2.95
C VAL A 53 11.88 -8.81 -3.88
N MET A 54 11.59 -8.77 -5.17
CA MET A 54 12.48 -8.23 -6.18
C MET A 54 11.81 -7.07 -6.91
N GLU A 55 12.49 -5.94 -6.93
CA GLU A 55 12.06 -4.74 -7.62
C GLU A 55 13.10 -4.33 -8.66
N ARG A 56 12.66 -3.64 -9.71
CA ARG A 56 13.59 -3.05 -10.68
C ARG A 56 14.10 -1.73 -10.12
N THR A 57 15.41 -1.47 -10.25
CA THR A 57 15.95 -0.12 -10.04
C THR A 57 15.16 0.90 -10.85
N ARG A 58 14.75 1.98 -10.19
CA ARG A 58 13.84 2.94 -10.79
C ARG A 58 14.59 3.87 -11.77
N PRO A 59 13.98 4.23 -12.92
CA PRO A 59 14.51 5.29 -13.77
C PRO A 59 14.57 6.62 -12.99
N LYS A 60 15.55 7.49 -13.29
CA LYS A 60 15.75 8.76 -12.55
C LYS A 60 14.51 9.67 -12.48
N GLU A 61 13.62 9.57 -13.46
CA GLU A 61 12.43 10.41 -13.59
C GLU A 61 11.15 9.75 -13.05
N SER A 62 11.26 8.55 -12.43
CA SER A 62 10.08 7.90 -11.86
C SER A 62 9.62 8.62 -10.60
N ILE A 63 8.33 8.86 -10.52
CA ILE A 63 7.66 9.41 -9.34
C ILE A 63 7.03 8.24 -8.58
N ASP A 64 7.35 8.14 -7.29
CA ASP A 64 6.70 7.24 -6.36
C ASP A 64 5.46 7.88 -5.75
N GLN A 65 4.50 7.04 -5.39
CA GLN A 65 3.21 7.48 -4.86
C GLN A 65 2.83 6.68 -3.62
N LEU A 66 2.34 7.39 -2.61
CA LEU A 66 1.71 6.78 -1.44
C LEU A 66 0.26 7.20 -1.37
N GLN A 67 -0.62 6.25 -1.11
CA GLN A 67 -2.06 6.47 -1.07
C GLN A 67 -2.65 5.81 0.17
N TRP A 68 -3.55 6.52 0.84
CA TRP A 68 -4.37 6.00 1.93
C TRP A 68 -5.83 6.08 1.55
N TYR A 69 -6.58 5.02 1.85
CA TYR A 69 -7.99 4.92 1.49
C TYR A 69 -8.90 4.91 2.71
N CYS A 70 -10.13 5.38 2.54
CA CYS A 70 -11.15 5.39 3.57
C CYS A 70 -11.61 3.97 3.89
N PRO A 71 -11.56 3.52 5.17
CA PRO A 71 -12.03 2.19 5.55
C PRO A 71 -13.56 2.10 5.69
N ASN A 72 -14.29 3.22 5.53
CA ASN A 72 -15.73 3.27 5.77
C ASN A 72 -16.55 2.68 4.61
N LYS A 73 -16.65 1.35 4.58
CA LYS A 73 -17.48 0.63 3.60
C LYS A 73 -18.98 0.97 3.67
N LYS A 74 -19.50 1.43 4.80
CA LYS A 74 -20.92 1.84 4.90
C LYS A 74 -21.21 3.10 4.09
N ALA A 75 -20.23 4.01 3.99
CA ALA A 75 -20.36 5.24 3.22
C ALA A 75 -19.99 5.05 1.74
N HIS A 76 -18.97 4.23 1.45
CA HIS A 76 -18.36 4.15 0.12
C HIS A 76 -18.55 2.80 -0.60
N GLY A 77 -19.17 1.82 0.05
CA GLY A 77 -19.28 0.46 -0.50
C GLY A 77 -17.89 -0.17 -0.70
N GLU A 78 -17.62 -0.61 -1.93
CA GLU A 78 -16.32 -1.19 -2.34
C GLU A 78 -15.44 -0.20 -3.12
N GLU A 79 -15.84 1.07 -3.23
CA GLU A 79 -15.10 2.10 -3.96
C GLU A 79 -13.85 2.58 -3.18
N PRO A 80 -12.66 2.61 -3.80
CA PRO A 80 -11.46 3.17 -3.20
C PRO A 80 -11.51 4.70 -3.11
N VAL A 81 -11.94 5.23 -1.97
CA VAL A 81 -11.92 6.67 -1.70
C VAL A 81 -10.61 7.08 -1.05
N ILE A 82 -9.83 7.91 -1.73
CA ILE A 82 -8.51 8.38 -1.26
C ILE A 82 -8.69 9.45 -0.18
N ILE A 83 -8.07 9.23 0.98
CA ILE A 83 -7.93 10.24 2.05
C ILE A 83 -6.73 11.15 1.76
N ARG A 84 -5.61 10.53 1.40
CA ARG A 84 -4.33 11.20 1.19
C ARG A 84 -3.58 10.55 0.03
N HIS A 85 -2.96 11.38 -0.78
CA HIS A 85 -2.09 10.97 -1.88
C HIS A 85 -0.85 11.85 -1.87
N GLU A 86 0.31 11.23 -1.73
CA GLU A 86 1.62 11.89 -1.77
C GLU A 86 2.40 11.41 -2.98
N GLN A 87 3.15 12.33 -3.60
CA GLN A 87 4.00 12.05 -4.76
C GLN A 87 5.40 12.57 -4.49
N PHE A 88 6.42 11.74 -4.69
CA PHE A 88 7.80 12.14 -4.43
C PHE A 88 8.78 11.43 -5.37
N TYR A 89 9.93 12.07 -5.60
CA TYR A 89 11.08 11.40 -6.18
C TYR A 89 11.78 10.61 -5.07
N CYS A 90 11.80 9.30 -5.21
CA CYS A 90 12.38 8.40 -4.24
C CYS A 90 13.90 8.31 -4.44
N GLU A 91 14.64 9.19 -3.77
CA GLU A 91 16.12 9.12 -3.71
C GLU A 91 16.56 8.22 -2.54
N ASP A 92 15.86 8.30 -1.41
CA ASP A 92 16.04 7.47 -0.23
C ASP A 92 14.66 7.09 0.34
N ILE A 93 14.25 5.86 0.04
CA ILE A 93 12.93 5.36 0.41
C ILE A 93 12.74 5.30 1.92
N GLU A 94 13.78 4.98 2.70
CA GLU A 94 13.62 4.72 4.13
C GLU A 94 13.34 6.02 4.88
N THR A 95 14.09 7.07 4.57
CA THR A 95 13.95 8.36 5.26
C THR A 95 12.72 9.13 4.79
N GLN A 96 12.47 9.17 3.48
CA GLN A 96 11.32 9.89 2.92
C GLN A 96 10.00 9.23 3.31
N LEU A 97 9.91 7.90 3.26
CA LEU A 97 8.70 7.18 3.66
C LEU A 97 8.42 7.36 5.15
N LYS A 98 9.45 7.30 5.99
CA LYS A 98 9.29 7.46 7.44
C LYS A 98 8.65 8.79 7.82
N LEU A 99 9.07 9.90 7.22
CA LEU A 99 8.49 11.21 7.51
C LEU A 99 6.99 11.27 7.19
N VAL A 100 6.58 10.70 6.05
CA VAL A 100 5.18 10.69 5.64
C VAL A 100 4.36 9.76 6.55
N ILE A 101 4.89 8.60 6.93
CA ILE A 101 4.25 7.68 7.86
C ILE A 101 4.12 8.32 9.25
N ASP A 102 5.16 8.94 9.77
CA ASP A 102 5.15 9.57 11.10
C ASP A 102 4.09 10.68 11.17
N ASP A 103 3.95 11.49 10.12
CA ASP A 103 2.88 12.49 10.01
C ASP A 103 1.49 11.83 9.91
N TRP A 104 1.32 10.76 9.11
CA TRP A 104 0.07 9.99 9.09
C TRP A 104 -0.32 9.48 10.48
N MET A 105 0.65 8.95 11.24
CA MET A 105 0.38 8.35 12.55
C MET A 105 0.09 9.37 13.64
N SER A 106 0.70 10.56 13.58
CA SER A 106 0.58 11.59 14.61
C SER A 106 -0.47 12.66 14.33
N ASN A 107 -0.86 12.87 13.07
CA ASN A 107 -1.77 13.93 12.67
C ASN A 107 -3.15 13.37 12.30
N GLU A 108 -4.16 13.67 13.11
CA GLU A 108 -5.52 13.16 12.87
C GLU A 108 -6.17 13.78 11.62
N GLU A 109 -5.91 15.06 11.35
CA GLU A 109 -6.54 15.78 10.24
C GLU A 109 -6.09 15.22 8.88
N THR A 110 -4.86 14.71 8.78
CA THR A 110 -4.37 14.06 7.54
C THR A 110 -5.02 12.69 7.29
N ARG A 111 -5.64 12.11 8.32
CA ARG A 111 -6.37 10.82 8.27
C ARG A 111 -7.87 10.98 8.08
N LYS A 112 -8.37 12.21 8.05
CA LYS A 112 -9.81 12.48 7.98
C LYS A 112 -10.31 12.41 6.54
N CYS A 113 -11.20 11.45 6.27
CA CYS A 113 -11.87 11.36 4.99
C CYS A 113 -12.74 12.60 4.75
N ARG A 114 -12.49 13.31 3.65
CA ARG A 114 -13.22 14.53 3.30
C ARG A 114 -14.66 14.26 2.84
N GLU A 115 -14.96 13.04 2.40
CA GLU A 115 -16.27 12.68 1.87
C GLU A 115 -17.25 12.21 2.94
N CYS A 116 -16.82 11.37 3.89
CA CYS A 116 -17.70 10.85 4.95
C CYS A 116 -17.36 11.32 6.37
N GLY A 117 -16.26 12.07 6.55
CA GLY A 117 -15.82 12.58 7.85
C GLY A 117 -15.18 11.53 8.77
N GLN A 118 -15.12 10.27 8.37
CA GLN A 118 -14.45 9.21 9.14
C GLN A 118 -12.94 9.47 9.20
N THR A 119 -12.37 9.44 10.40
CA THR A 119 -10.92 9.38 10.59
C THR A 119 -10.45 7.94 10.44
N ALA A 120 -9.52 7.69 9.51
CA ALA A 120 -8.87 6.38 9.35
C ALA A 120 -7.95 6.06 10.54
N PRO A 121 -7.75 4.79 10.93
CA PRO A 121 -6.79 4.44 11.97
C PRO A 121 -5.36 4.83 11.57
N PRO A 122 -4.46 5.02 12.55
CA PRO A 122 -3.07 5.41 12.25
C PRO A 122 -2.21 4.22 11.79
N TYR A 123 -2.72 2.98 11.78
CA TYR A 123 -1.97 1.76 11.50
C TYR A 123 -2.56 0.96 10.33
#